data_AF-F9Q8G8-F1
#
_entry.id   AF-F9Q8G8-F1
#
_cell.length_a   1.000
_cell.length_b   1.000
_cell.length_c   1.000
_cell.angle_alpha   90.00
_cell.angle_beta   90.00
_cell.angle_gamma   90.00
#
_symmetry.space_group_name_H-M   'P 1'
#
loop_
_entity.id
_entity.type
_entity.pdbx_description
1 polymer ?
#
loop_
_entity_poly.entity_id
_entity_poly.type
_entity_poly.pdbx_seq_one_letter_code
_entity_poly.pdbx_strand_id
1 'polypeptide(L)'
;MSAWPIKLCYRRYPQLAAKLQQRHQIYNQQITQLRKLEQQGKAFIIRPPEPLNISRLEKNWINIQAVYDSGVAEAERRLSNLQQYLNS
;
A
#
# COMPACT_ATOMS: atom_id res chain seq x y z
N MET A 1 2.63 -3.05 20.06
CA MET A 1 1.35 -3.62 20.56
C MET A 1 1.61 -5.03 21.06
N SER A 2 1.08 -5.40 22.23
CA SER A 2 1.28 -6.72 22.84
C SER A 2 0.85 -7.83 21.87
N ALA A 3 1.78 -8.73 21.55
CA ALA A 3 1.57 -9.87 20.64
C ALA A 3 0.72 -11.00 21.26
N TRP A 4 0.38 -10.86 22.54
CA TRP A 4 -0.30 -11.84 23.37
C TRP A 4 -1.67 -12.31 22.81
N PRO A 5 -2.62 -11.42 22.42
CA PRO A 5 -3.88 -11.83 21.83
C PRO A 5 -3.72 -12.66 20.54
N ILE A 6 -2.73 -12.34 19.70
CA ILE A 6 -2.47 -13.09 18.46
C ILE A 6 -1.98 -14.50 18.78
N LYS A 7 -1.07 -14.66 19.75
CA LYS A 7 -0.58 -15.99 20.15
C LYS A 7 -1.68 -16.87 20.75
N LEU A 8 -2.60 -16.27 21.49
CA LEU A 8 -3.71 -16.99 22.13
C LEU A 8 -4.76 -17.44 21.10
N CYS A 9 -5.24 -16.53 20.25
CA CYS A 9 -6.25 -16.85 19.23
C CYS A 9 -5.74 -17.84 18.17
N TYR A 10 -4.45 -17.76 17.81
CA TYR A 10 -3.86 -18.59 16.75
C TYR A 10 -2.90 -19.67 17.31
N ARG A 11 -3.15 -20.18 18.53
CA ARG A 11 -2.29 -21.20 19.17
C ARG A 11 -2.10 -22.47 18.33
N ARG A 12 -3.12 -22.86 17.55
CA ARG A 12 -3.08 -24.01 16.63
C ARG A 12 -2.27 -23.73 15.34
N TYR A 13 -1.94 -22.47 15.07
CA TYR A 13 -1.26 -22.03 13.85
C TYR A 13 -0.07 -21.10 14.20
N PRO A 14 1.00 -21.62 14.80
CA PRO A 14 2.10 -20.82 15.33
C PRO A 14 2.84 -20.01 14.25
N GLN A 15 2.98 -20.56 13.04
CA GLN A 15 3.61 -19.85 11.91
C GLN A 15 2.76 -18.67 11.43
N LEU A 16 1.42 -18.82 11.39
CA LEU A 16 0.51 -17.72 11.07
C LEU A 16 0.59 -16.62 12.13
N ALA A 17 0.59 -16.99 13.42
CA ALA A 17 0.71 -16.04 14.53
C ALA A 17 2.01 -15.21 14.42
N ALA A 18 3.14 -15.85 14.10
CA ALA A 18 4.41 -15.17 13.90
C ALA A 18 4.35 -14.18 12.72
N LYS A 19 3.78 -14.58 11.57
CA LYS A 19 3.62 -13.70 10.41
C LYS A 19 2.70 -12.51 10.70
N LEU A 20 1.60 -12.72 11.41
CA LEU A 20 0.67 -11.64 11.79
C LEU A 20 1.34 -10.60 12.70
N GLN A 21 2.20 -11.04 13.62
CA GLN A 21 2.96 -10.15 14.49
C GLN A 21 3.95 -9.29 13.69
N GLN A 22 4.64 -9.89 12.73
CA GLN A 22 5.66 -9.20 11.93
C GLN A 22 5.09 -8.38 10.77
N ARG A 23 3.81 -8.52 10.41
CA ARG A 23 3.22 -7.94 9.19
C ARG A 23 3.51 -6.43 9.03
N HIS A 24 3.43 -5.68 10.12
CA HIS A 24 3.60 -4.22 10.10
C HIS A 24 5.05 -3.83 9.84
N GLN A 25 6.01 -4.58 10.42
CA GLN A 25 7.43 -4.40 10.17
C GLN A 25 7.77 -4.72 8.72
N ILE A 26 7.27 -5.86 8.22
CA ILE A 26 7.49 -6.29 6.83
C ILE A 26 6.91 -5.26 5.85
N TYR A 27 5.68 -4.80 6.09
CA TYR A 27 5.07 -3.74 5.27
C TYR A 27 5.94 -2.47 5.24
N ASN A 28 6.39 -1.97 6.39
CA ASN A 28 7.22 -0.77 6.45
C ASN A 28 8.58 -0.96 5.75
N GLN A 29 9.16 -2.16 5.85
CA GLN A 29 10.39 -2.51 5.12
C GLN A 29 10.15 -2.48 3.60
N GLN A 30 9.05 -3.06 3.13
CA GLN A 30 8.67 -3.05 1.71
C GLN A 30 8.47 -1.63 1.18
N ILE A 31 7.78 -0.76 1.94
CA ILE A 31 7.61 0.65 1.55
C ILE A 31 8.96 1.37 1.45
N THR A 32 9.87 1.13 2.40
CA THR A 32 11.23 1.69 2.36
C THR A 32 12.00 1.21 1.12
N GLN A 33 11.91 -0.07 0.80
CA GLN A 33 12.54 -0.64 -0.38
C GLN A 33 11.98 -0.03 -1.68
N LEU A 34 10.66 0.11 -1.77
CA LEU A 34 10.00 0.75 -2.91
C LEU A 34 10.50 2.19 -3.11
N ARG A 35 10.58 2.99 -2.04
CA ARG A 35 11.14 4.36 -2.11
C ARG A 35 12.59 4.37 -2.62
N LYS A 36 13.40 3.41 -2.19
CA LYS A 36 14.79 3.28 -2.68
C LYS A 36 14.84 2.95 -4.17
N LEU A 37 13.97 2.06 -4.64
CA LEU A 37 13.89 1.72 -6.08
C LEU A 37 13.40 2.92 -6.92
N GLU A 38 12.44 3.69 -6.39
CA GLU A 38 11.95 4.92 -7.00
C GLU A 38 13.07 5.96 -7.12
N GLN A 39 13.83 6.21 -6.04
CA GLN A 39 14.98 7.13 -6.06
C GLN A 39 16.11 6.68 -6.99
N GLN A 40 16.26 5.38 -7.20
CA GLN A 40 17.25 4.81 -8.12
C GLN A 40 16.78 4.82 -9.58
N GLY A 41 15.56 5.29 -9.87
CA GLY A 41 14.97 5.21 -11.20
C GLY A 41 14.69 3.79 -11.69
N LYS A 42 14.67 2.80 -10.78
CA LYS A 42 14.44 1.38 -11.12
C LYS A 42 12.97 0.99 -11.09
N ALA A 43 12.14 1.80 -10.42
CA ALA A 43 10.70 1.59 -10.35
C ALA A 43 9.99 2.94 -10.45
N PHE A 44 8.89 2.99 -11.21
CA PHE A 44 7.98 4.13 -11.21
C PHE A 44 6.75 3.79 -10.36
N ILE A 45 6.53 4.53 -9.26
CA ILE A 45 5.46 4.24 -8.31
C ILE A 45 4.33 5.23 -8.48
N ILE A 46 3.14 4.78 -8.87
CA ILE A 46 1.90 5.56 -8.78
C ILE A 46 1.22 5.21 -7.45
N ARG A 47 0.84 6.24 -6.68
CA ARG A 47 0.14 6.08 -5.39
C ARG A 47 -0.77 7.28 -5.14
N PRO A 48 -1.81 7.15 -4.30
CA PRO A 48 -2.62 8.28 -3.90
C PRO A 48 -1.75 9.41 -3.30
N PRO A 49 -2.01 10.68 -3.64
CA PRO A 49 -1.27 11.81 -3.09
C PRO A 49 -1.51 11.99 -1.59
N GLU A 50 -2.72 11.63 -1.14
CA GLU A 50 -3.17 11.73 0.25
C GLU A 50 -3.69 10.38 0.76
N PRO A 51 -3.70 10.14 2.09
CA PRO A 51 -4.32 8.97 2.67
C PRO A 51 -5.79 8.86 2.25
N LEU A 52 -6.19 7.67 1.79
CA LEU A 52 -7.57 7.41 1.42
C LEU A 52 -8.44 7.39 2.69
N ASN A 53 -9.36 8.33 2.82
CA ASN A 53 -10.33 8.38 3.92
C ASN A 53 -11.51 7.43 3.67
N ILE A 54 -11.21 6.15 3.40
CA ILE A 54 -12.18 5.12 3.03
C ILE A 54 -11.91 3.82 3.80
N SER A 55 -12.98 3.13 4.22
CA SER A 55 -12.86 1.81 4.85
C SER A 55 -12.49 0.72 3.83
N ARG A 56 -11.78 -0.32 4.28
CA ARG A 56 -11.45 -1.50 3.44
C ARG A 56 -12.70 -2.24 2.93
N LEU A 57 -13.81 -2.14 3.66
CA LEU A 57 -15.10 -2.76 3.33
C LEU A 57 -16.17 -1.68 3.05
N GLU A 58 -15.75 -0.54 2.50
CA GLU A 58 -16.67 0.54 2.12
C GLU A 58 -17.73 0.05 1.12
N LYS A 59 -18.95 0.53 1.30
CA LYS A 59 -20.11 0.22 0.45
C LYS A 59 -20.77 1.46 -0.15
N ASN A 60 -20.48 2.64 0.39
CA ASN A 60 -21.01 3.88 -0.16
C ASN A 60 -20.34 4.15 -1.52
N TRP A 61 -21.15 4.06 -2.57
CA TRP A 61 -20.70 4.28 -3.95
C TRP A 61 -20.06 5.65 -4.17
N ILE A 62 -20.55 6.70 -3.51
CA ILE A 62 -20.01 8.05 -3.65
C ILE A 62 -18.55 8.11 -3.17
N ASN A 63 -18.24 7.47 -2.04
CA ASN A 63 -16.88 7.42 -1.50
C ASN A 63 -15.95 6.61 -2.40
N ILE A 64 -16.43 5.48 -2.91
CA ILE A 64 -15.68 4.61 -3.81
C ILE A 64 -15.35 5.35 -5.11
N GLN A 65 -16.35 6.02 -5.70
CA GLN A 65 -16.19 6.81 -6.92
C GLN A 65 -15.18 7.94 -6.71
N ALA A 66 -15.27 8.67 -5.58
CA ALA A 66 -14.33 9.75 -5.29
C ALA A 66 -12.87 9.28 -5.20
N VAL A 67 -12.63 8.11 -4.59
CA VAL A 67 -11.30 7.49 -4.53
C VAL A 67 -10.81 7.05 -5.91
N TYR A 68 -11.71 6.47 -6.71
CA TYR A 68 -11.41 6.08 -8.09
C TYR A 68 -11.02 7.29 -8.95
N ASP A 69 -11.83 8.35 -8.94
CA ASP A 69 -11.61 9.56 -9.71
C ASP A 69 -10.29 10.25 -9.30
N SER A 70 -9.97 10.25 -8.00
CA SER A 70 -8.67 10.74 -7.51
C SER A 70 -7.50 9.93 -8.05
N GLY A 71 -7.64 8.60 -8.16
CA GLY A 71 -6.61 7.73 -8.74
C GLY A 71 -6.42 7.95 -10.23
N VAL A 72 -7.51 8.12 -10.99
CA VAL A 72 -7.48 8.44 -12.42
C VAL A 72 -6.78 9.78 -12.65
N ALA A 73 -7.20 10.82 -11.94
CA ALA A 73 -6.60 12.15 -12.07
C ALA A 73 -5.11 12.16 -11.73
N GLU A 74 -4.69 11.38 -10.73
CA GLU A 74 -3.26 11.26 -10.38
C GLU A 74 -2.46 10.52 -11.46
N ALA A 75 -3.02 9.45 -12.03
CA ALA A 75 -2.39 8.73 -13.13
C ALA A 75 -2.24 9.65 -14.37
N GLU A 76 -3.27 10.43 -14.70
CA GLU A 76 -3.26 11.40 -15.80
C GLU A 76 -2.17 12.46 -15.59
N ARG A 77 -2.09 13.07 -14.40
CA ARG A 77 -1.03 14.04 -14.07
C ARG A 77 0.37 13.46 -14.23
N ARG A 78 0.53 12.17 -13.98
CA ARG A 78 1.82 11.47 -14.01
C ARG A 78 2.12 10.74 -15.31
N LEU A 79 1.23 10.82 -16.30
CA LEU A 79 1.33 10.09 -17.55
C LEU A 79 2.61 10.45 -18.31
N SER A 80 2.95 11.73 -18.38
CA SER A 80 4.19 12.20 -19.04
C SER A 80 5.44 11.63 -18.35
N ASN A 81 5.49 11.65 -17.02
CA ASN A 81 6.61 11.10 -16.24
C ASN A 81 6.70 9.58 -16.42
N LEU A 82 5.56 8.88 -16.54
CA LEU A 82 5.53 7.45 -16.84
C LEU A 82 6.08 7.16 -18.24
N GLN A 83 5.68 7.95 -19.24
CA GLN A 83 6.22 7.82 -20.60
C GLN A 83 7.73 8.05 -20.63
N GLN A 84 8.24 9.03 -19.88
CA GLN A 84 9.68 9.26 -19.75
C GLN A 84 10.39 8.04 -19.15
N TYR A 85 9.84 7.47 -18.06
CA TYR A 85 10.39 6.27 -17.44
C TYR A 85 10.39 5.03 -18.35
N LEU A 86 9.37 4.87 -19.21
CA LEU A 86 9.30 3.74 -20.14
C LEU A 86 10.25 3.88 -21.33
N ASN A 87 10.64 5.11 -21.68
CA ASN A 87 11.55 5.40 -22.79
C ASN A 87 12.99 5.65 -22.31
N SER A 88 13.26 5.55 -21.01
CA SER A 88 14.60 5.72 -20.40
C SER A 88 15.40 4.43 -20.30
#